data_AF-A0A1P8VUA2-F1
#
_entry.id   AF-A0A1P8VUA2-F1
#
_cell.length_a   1.000
_cell.length_b   1.000
_cell.length_c   1.000
_cell.angle_alpha   90.00
_cell.angle_beta   90.00
_cell.angle_gamma   90.00
#
_symmetry.space_group_name_H-M   'P 1'
#
loop_
_entity.id
_entity.type
_entity.pdbx_description
1 polymer ?
#
loop_
_entity_poly.entity_id
_entity_poly.type
_entity_poly.pdbx_seq_one_letter_code
_entity_poly.pdbx_strand_id
1 'polypeptide(L)'
;MYLHLVPRILHHMKNKCTLMSVSVPELSLELKADSLVAMKPYPNKTYHVGMLKGRRALNGFLVKSPRTLAEFTMITLWEIDGFGEISHTVKTLVQDNDYDLVSHDVLLAHAYHQTEEGLGYRVHPSYDSLAPVDFEPTMQSRYIKESDLSHDVWETYSWGEFLRSREETFLAMTISSSRLNHPAFIRGNRLPQTDQAIIISS
;
A
#
# COMPACT_ATOMS: atom_id res chain seq x y z
N MET A 1 3.69 17.06 2.67
CA MET A 1 2.63 16.07 2.39
C MET A 1 2.86 14.80 3.22
N TYR A 2 1.83 14.08 3.62
CA TYR A 2 1.92 12.73 4.19
C TYR A 2 1.70 11.70 3.09
N LEU A 3 2.51 10.64 3.10
CA LEU A 3 2.32 9.45 2.27
C LEU A 3 1.98 8.28 3.19
N HIS A 4 0.80 7.70 3.02
CA HIS A 4 0.40 6.46 3.65
C HIS A 4 0.73 5.31 2.69
N LEU A 5 1.90 4.71 2.91
CA LEU A 5 2.44 3.61 2.13
C LEU A 5 1.93 2.29 2.70
N VAL A 6 1.36 1.46 1.83
CA VAL A 6 0.80 0.15 2.19
C VAL A 6 1.46 -0.94 1.35
N PRO A 7 2.69 -1.38 1.67
CA PRO A 7 3.26 -2.60 1.09
C PRO A 7 2.34 -3.78 1.41
N ARG A 8 1.77 -4.43 0.41
CA ARG A 8 0.81 -5.50 0.63
C ARG A 8 1.04 -6.66 -0.31
N ILE A 9 0.96 -7.85 0.25
CA ILE A 9 0.88 -9.09 -0.53
C ILE A 9 -0.35 -9.91 -0.15
N LEU A 10 -1.04 -10.41 -1.16
CA LEU A 10 -2.04 -11.47 -1.06
C LEU A 10 -1.37 -12.83 -1.24
N HIS A 11 -1.32 -13.60 -0.16
CA HIS A 11 -0.72 -14.92 -0.11
C HIS A 11 -1.66 -15.91 0.57
N HIS A 12 -2.15 -16.88 -0.21
CA HIS A 12 -3.16 -17.85 0.24
C HIS A 12 -2.57 -19.07 0.96
N MET A 13 -1.25 -19.26 0.87
CA MET A 13 -0.56 -20.40 1.47
C MET A 13 -0.06 -20.05 2.89
N LYS A 14 0.40 -21.07 3.62
CA LYS A 14 0.84 -20.91 5.03
C LYS A 14 2.26 -20.39 5.16
N ASN A 15 2.96 -20.17 4.05
CA ASN A 15 4.36 -19.77 4.05
C ASN A 15 4.50 -18.40 4.72
N LYS A 16 5.61 -18.22 5.42
CA LYS A 16 5.94 -16.93 6.01
C LYS A 16 6.32 -15.98 4.87
N CYS A 17 5.66 -14.82 4.85
CA CYS A 17 6.05 -13.72 3.99
C CYS A 17 6.82 -12.71 4.84
N THR A 18 8.03 -12.38 4.45
CA THR A 18 8.91 -11.41 5.11
C THR A 18 9.12 -10.22 4.20
N LEU A 19 8.82 -9.02 4.67
CA LEU A 19 9.15 -7.79 3.95
C LEU A 19 10.63 -7.48 4.17
N MET A 20 11.43 -7.59 3.12
CA MET A 20 12.88 -7.44 3.15
C MET A 20 13.32 -5.98 3.04
N SER A 21 12.64 -5.21 2.19
CA SER A 21 12.89 -3.78 2.06
C SER A 21 11.68 -3.03 1.52
N VAL A 22 11.65 -1.73 1.80
CA VAL A 22 10.79 -0.75 1.15
C VAL A 22 11.64 0.47 0.80
N SER A 23 11.54 0.97 -0.42
CA SER A 23 12.17 2.22 -0.82
C SER A 23 11.20 3.16 -1.52
N VAL A 24 11.47 4.45 -1.36
CA VAL A 24 10.86 5.54 -2.14
C VAL A 24 12.01 6.43 -2.62
N PRO A 25 12.55 6.19 -3.83
CA PRO A 25 13.74 6.88 -4.33
C PRO A 25 13.58 8.40 -4.35
N GLU A 26 12.39 8.91 -4.68
CA GLU A 26 12.10 10.35 -4.75
C GLU A 26 12.20 11.06 -3.38
N LEU A 27 12.28 10.29 -2.30
CA LEU A 27 12.46 10.76 -0.92
C LEU A 27 13.78 10.30 -0.29
N SER A 28 14.64 9.61 -1.04
CA SER A 28 15.83 8.92 -0.50
C SER A 28 15.49 8.03 0.70
N LEU A 29 14.26 7.47 0.73
CA LEU A 29 13.80 6.60 1.79
C LEU A 29 14.19 5.17 1.45
N GLU A 30 14.90 4.51 2.37
CA GLU A 30 15.22 3.10 2.30
C GLU A 30 15.06 2.47 3.68
N LEU A 31 14.16 1.49 3.78
CA LEU A 31 13.91 0.70 4.98
C LEU A 31 14.30 -0.75 4.71
N LYS A 32 14.92 -1.39 5.70
CA LYS A 32 15.39 -2.79 5.64
C LYS A 32 14.64 -3.66 6.65
N ALA A 33 14.81 -4.98 6.54
CA ALA A 33 14.14 -5.99 7.38
C ALA A 33 14.36 -5.81 8.90
N ASP A 34 15.40 -5.08 9.31
CA ASP A 34 15.69 -4.76 10.70
C ASP A 34 14.66 -3.79 11.32
N SER A 35 14.05 -2.93 10.51
CA SER A 35 13.04 -1.93 10.90
C SER A 35 11.63 -2.31 10.47
N LEU A 36 11.49 -3.32 9.60
CA LEU A 36 10.23 -3.74 9.01
C LEU A 36 9.68 -5.06 9.58
N VAL A 37 8.37 -5.24 9.49
CA VAL A 37 7.67 -6.50 9.80
C VAL A 37 6.45 -6.65 8.91
N ALA A 38 6.14 -7.90 8.55
CA ALA A 38 4.90 -8.25 7.87
C ALA A 38 3.87 -8.77 8.88
N MET A 39 2.71 -8.12 8.98
CA MET A 39 1.62 -8.51 9.87
C MET A 39 0.27 -8.59 9.15
N LYS A 40 -0.76 -9.09 9.82
CA LYS A 40 -2.10 -9.30 9.27
C LYS A 40 -3.11 -8.40 9.98
N PRO A 41 -3.22 -7.10 9.62
CA PRO A 41 -4.10 -6.16 10.31
C PRO A 41 -5.59 -6.46 10.10
N TYR A 42 -5.93 -7.25 9.08
CA TYR A 42 -7.30 -7.61 8.72
C TYR A 42 -7.77 -8.94 9.31
N PRO A 43 -9.09 -9.17 9.40
CA PRO A 43 -9.65 -10.50 9.65
C PRO A 43 -9.22 -11.51 8.59
N ASN A 44 -9.18 -11.11 7.32
CA ASN A 44 -8.63 -11.94 6.25
C ASN A 44 -7.13 -12.17 6.48
N LYS A 45 -6.77 -13.43 6.72
CA LYS A 45 -5.39 -13.85 7.03
C LYS A 45 -4.54 -14.15 5.81
N THR A 46 -5.05 -13.94 4.60
CA THR A 46 -4.26 -14.05 3.36
C THR A 46 -3.57 -12.75 2.99
N TYR A 47 -4.00 -11.61 3.54
CA TYR A 47 -3.31 -10.34 3.36
C TYR A 47 -2.20 -10.18 4.40
N HIS A 48 -0.98 -10.05 3.91
CA HIS A 48 0.17 -9.62 4.69
C HIS A 48 0.48 -8.18 4.32
N VAL A 49 0.61 -7.32 5.33
CA VAL A 49 0.90 -5.91 5.19
C VAL A 49 2.24 -5.63 5.84
N GLY A 50 3.10 -4.97 5.09
CA GLY A 50 4.40 -4.50 5.54
C GLY A 50 4.25 -3.20 6.32
N MET A 51 4.96 -3.11 7.44
CA MET A 51 4.90 -1.97 8.34
C MET A 51 6.17 -1.84 9.17
N LEU A 52 6.32 -0.71 9.86
CA LEU A 52 7.39 -0.55 10.85
C LEU A 52 7.20 -1.52 12.02
N LYS A 53 8.30 -2.01 12.57
CA LYS A 53 8.28 -2.82 13.80
C LYS A 53 7.64 -2.03 14.93
N GLY A 54 6.68 -2.66 15.59
CA GLY A 54 5.92 -2.06 16.68
C GLY A 54 5.07 -3.11 17.39
N ARG A 55 4.36 -2.67 18.43
CA ARG A 55 3.57 -3.56 19.30
C ARG A 55 2.22 -3.99 18.70
N ARG A 56 1.75 -3.33 17.64
CA ARG A 56 0.43 -3.53 17.04
C ARG A 56 0.56 -3.74 15.55
N ALA A 57 -0.31 -4.56 14.97
CA ALA A 57 -0.47 -4.63 13.52
C ALA A 57 -1.17 -3.36 13.03
N LEU A 58 -0.58 -2.68 12.05
CA LEU A 58 -1.12 -1.52 11.36
C LEU A 58 -1.25 -1.85 9.87
N ASN A 59 -2.13 -1.15 9.18
CA ASN A 59 -2.20 -1.13 7.74
C ASN A 59 -1.14 -0.13 7.25
N GLY A 60 0.04 -0.61 6.86
CA GLY A 60 1.09 0.25 6.33
C GLY A 60 1.77 1.14 7.37
N PHE A 61 2.39 2.22 6.88
CA PHE A 61 3.08 3.23 7.68
C PHE A 61 3.03 4.61 7.00
N LEU A 62 3.36 5.67 7.76
CA LEU A 62 3.36 7.04 7.26
C LEU A 62 4.77 7.57 7.03
N VAL A 63 4.90 8.37 5.98
CA VAL A 63 6.09 9.18 5.68
C VAL A 63 5.65 10.63 5.55
N LYS A 64 6.32 11.55 6.24
CA LYS A 64 6.15 12.99 6.03
C LYS A 64 7.22 13.46 5.07
N SER A 65 6.78 13.84 3.87
CA SER A 65 7.62 14.48 2.86
C SER A 65 7.74 15.99 3.14
N PRO A 66 8.95 16.58 3.00
CA PRO A 66 9.17 18.03 3.14
C PRO A 66 8.58 18.82 1.97
N ARG A 67 8.24 18.14 0.88
CA ARG A 67 7.67 18.72 -0.34
C ARG A 67 6.37 18.04 -0.74
N THR A 68 5.65 18.68 -1.63
CA THR A 68 4.54 18.07 -2.36
C THR A 68 5.13 17.28 -3.53
N LEU A 69 4.63 16.07 -3.77
CA LEU A 69 5.08 15.21 -4.86
C LEU A 69 3.96 15.08 -5.89
N ALA A 70 4.26 15.33 -7.16
CA ALA A 70 3.35 15.04 -8.26
C ALA A 70 3.34 13.53 -8.61
N GLU A 71 4.45 12.85 -8.34
CA GLU A 71 4.56 11.39 -8.45
C GLU A 71 5.62 10.87 -7.47
N PHE A 72 5.50 9.60 -7.11
CA PHE A 72 6.53 8.87 -6.36
C PHE A 72 6.40 7.37 -6.60
N THR A 73 7.47 6.63 -6.34
CA THR A 73 7.53 5.19 -6.60
C THR A 73 7.82 4.44 -5.31
N MET A 74 6.93 3.54 -4.90
CA MET A 74 7.20 2.61 -3.80
C MET A 74 7.69 1.29 -4.37
N ILE A 75 8.90 0.88 -4.00
CA ILE A 75 9.48 -0.41 -4.39
C ILE A 75 9.58 -1.28 -3.14
N THR A 76 9.07 -2.49 -3.21
CA THR A 76 9.09 -3.43 -2.08
C THR A 76 9.68 -4.77 -2.52
N LEU A 77 10.52 -5.34 -1.66
CA LEU A 77 11.09 -6.68 -1.85
C LEU A 77 10.57 -7.58 -0.73
N TRP A 78 9.99 -8.72 -1.10
CA TRP A 78 9.46 -9.71 -0.17
C TRP A 78 10.19 -11.03 -0.36
N GLU A 79 10.43 -11.73 0.73
CA GLU A 79 10.88 -13.12 0.73
C GLU A 79 9.72 -14.01 1.19
N ILE A 80 9.41 -15.05 0.42
CA ILE A 80 8.40 -16.04 0.79
C ILE A 80 9.08 -17.37 1.01
N ASP A 81 8.99 -17.89 2.24
CA ASP A 81 9.64 -19.15 2.63
C ASP A 81 9.30 -20.27 1.63
N GLY A 82 10.31 -20.81 0.96
CA GLY A 82 10.17 -21.91 -0.01
C GLY A 82 9.83 -21.49 -1.43
N PHE A 83 9.61 -20.19 -1.68
CA PHE A 83 9.38 -19.65 -3.03
C PHE A 83 10.42 -18.58 -3.42
N GLY A 84 11.12 -17.98 -2.47
CA GLY A 84 12.16 -16.99 -2.72
C GLY A 84 11.64 -15.56 -2.84
N GLU A 85 12.47 -14.70 -3.41
CA GLU A 85 12.21 -13.28 -3.48
C GLU A 85 11.19 -12.92 -4.56
N ILE A 86 10.38 -11.90 -4.26
CA ILE A 86 9.47 -11.25 -5.20
C ILE A 86 9.49 -9.73 -5.00
N SER A 87 9.28 -8.97 -6.07
CA SER A 87 9.28 -7.51 -6.03
C SER A 87 7.94 -6.91 -6.44
N HIS A 88 7.63 -5.74 -5.88
CA HIS A 88 6.44 -4.99 -6.23
C HIS A 88 6.77 -3.51 -6.30
N THR A 89 6.58 -2.93 -7.48
CA THR A 89 6.82 -1.53 -7.81
C THR A 89 5.50 -0.83 -8.07
N VAL A 90 5.17 0.17 -7.26
CA VAL A 90 3.96 0.97 -7.40
C VAL A 90 4.36 2.39 -7.75
N LYS A 91 4.07 2.82 -8.97
CA LYS A 91 4.21 4.21 -9.38
C LYS A 91 2.92 4.96 -9.06
N THR A 92 2.97 5.87 -8.10
CA THR A 92 1.82 6.68 -7.71
C THR A 92 1.86 8.04 -8.40
N LEU A 93 0.82 8.39 -9.15
CA LEU A 93 0.63 9.69 -9.77
C LEU A 93 -0.40 10.48 -8.96
N VAL A 94 0.03 11.60 -8.37
CA VAL A 94 -0.81 12.47 -7.53
C VAL A 94 -1.52 13.49 -8.42
N GLN A 95 -2.85 13.43 -8.44
CA GLN A 95 -3.67 14.13 -9.44
C GLN A 95 -4.17 15.51 -9.00
N ASP A 96 -3.98 15.89 -7.74
CA ASP A 96 -4.29 17.21 -7.21
C ASP A 96 -3.46 17.54 -5.96
N ASN A 97 -3.68 18.73 -5.38
CA ASN A 97 -2.98 19.20 -4.18
C ASN A 97 -3.93 19.82 -3.15
N ASP A 98 -5.20 19.41 -3.16
CA ASP A 98 -6.25 20.01 -2.32
C ASP A 98 -6.08 19.67 -0.83
N TYR A 99 -5.45 18.53 -0.52
CA TYR A 99 -5.24 18.05 0.84
C TYR A 99 -3.81 17.55 1.09
N ASP A 100 -3.55 17.15 2.33
CA ASP A 100 -2.20 16.91 2.84
C ASP A 100 -1.76 15.44 2.85
N LEU A 101 -2.65 14.47 2.58
CA LEU A 101 -2.37 13.03 2.59
C LEU A 101 -2.62 12.37 1.23
N VAL A 102 -1.68 11.53 0.78
CA VAL A 102 -1.87 10.54 -0.29
C VAL A 102 -1.81 9.16 0.34
N SER A 103 -2.72 8.25 -0.04
CA SER A 103 -2.79 6.92 0.58
C SER A 103 -2.99 5.80 -0.44
N HIS A 104 -2.28 4.69 -0.24
CA HIS A 104 -2.54 3.43 -0.94
C HIS A 104 -3.72 2.63 -0.34
N ASP A 105 -4.27 3.04 0.82
CA ASP A 105 -5.52 2.48 1.34
C ASP A 105 -6.69 3.21 0.67
N VAL A 106 -7.18 2.64 -0.42
CA VAL A 106 -8.21 3.26 -1.28
C VAL A 106 -9.53 3.49 -0.55
N LEU A 107 -9.77 2.76 0.55
CA LEU A 107 -10.98 2.91 1.35
C LEU A 107 -10.96 4.21 2.17
N LEU A 108 -9.79 4.84 2.34
CA LEU A 108 -9.72 6.20 2.88
C LEU A 108 -10.17 7.25 1.86
N ALA A 109 -10.05 6.98 0.56
CA ALA A 109 -10.51 7.86 -0.50
C ALA A 109 -11.99 7.65 -0.84
N HIS A 110 -12.48 6.41 -0.68
CA HIS A 110 -13.88 6.07 -0.85
C HIS A 110 -14.71 6.69 0.29
N ALA A 111 -15.49 7.74 0.00
CA ALA A 111 -16.30 8.43 1.00
C ALA A 111 -17.16 7.49 1.82
N TYR A 112 -17.27 7.79 3.12
CA TYR A 112 -18.20 7.12 4.03
C TYR A 112 -19.47 7.96 4.23
N HIS A 113 -19.33 9.29 4.33
CA HIS A 113 -20.43 10.24 4.43
C HIS A 113 -20.15 11.47 3.54
N GLN A 114 -20.95 11.66 2.49
CA GLN A 114 -20.77 12.76 1.53
C GLN A 114 -21.03 14.16 2.13
N THR A 115 -21.65 14.22 3.32
CA THR A 115 -22.14 15.47 3.92
C THR A 115 -21.15 16.16 4.86
N GLU A 116 -20.05 15.50 5.25
CA GLU A 116 -19.02 16.10 6.09
C GLU A 116 -17.90 16.71 5.24
N GLU A 117 -17.63 18.00 5.48
CA GLU A 117 -16.60 18.76 4.76
C GLU A 117 -15.21 18.09 4.93
N GLY A 118 -14.49 17.90 3.82
CA GLY A 118 -13.19 17.20 3.82
C GLY A 118 -13.26 15.66 3.83
N LEU A 119 -14.45 15.07 3.99
CA LEU A 119 -14.66 13.61 4.03
C LEU A 119 -15.40 13.06 2.79
N GLY A 120 -15.57 13.90 1.77
CA GLY A 120 -16.17 13.56 0.47
C GLY A 120 -15.41 12.51 -0.34
N TYR A 121 -15.99 12.09 -1.47
CA TYR A 121 -15.47 11.02 -2.31
C TYR A 121 -14.26 11.52 -3.08
N ARG A 122 -13.14 10.81 -3.01
CA ARG A 122 -11.84 11.23 -3.56
C ARG A 122 -11.13 10.10 -4.29
N VAL A 123 -11.86 9.09 -4.76
CA VAL A 123 -11.30 8.10 -5.68
C VAL A 123 -11.14 8.80 -7.05
N HIS A 124 -10.07 8.48 -7.78
CA HIS A 124 -9.85 9.04 -9.10
C HIS A 124 -10.94 8.55 -10.09
N PRO A 125 -11.49 9.40 -10.98
CA PRO A 125 -12.59 9.04 -11.88
C PRO A 125 -12.33 7.81 -12.78
N SER A 126 -11.06 7.51 -13.11
CA SER A 126 -10.70 6.28 -13.84
C SER A 126 -11.09 4.98 -13.12
N TYR A 127 -11.42 5.04 -11.83
CA TYR A 127 -11.81 3.89 -11.03
C TYR A 127 -13.30 3.89 -10.64
N ASP A 128 -14.13 4.81 -11.14
CA ASP A 128 -15.54 4.97 -10.72
C ASP A 128 -16.38 3.70 -10.88
N SER A 129 -16.06 2.86 -11.87
CA SER A 129 -16.75 1.59 -12.14
C SER A 129 -16.06 0.36 -11.53
N LEU A 130 -14.97 0.55 -10.79
CA LEU A 130 -14.15 -0.53 -10.25
C LEU A 130 -14.35 -0.67 -8.74
N ALA A 131 -14.35 -1.91 -8.26
CA ALA A 131 -14.35 -2.12 -6.82
C ALA A 131 -12.96 -1.79 -6.26
N PRO A 132 -12.85 -1.32 -5.00
CA PRO A 132 -11.56 -1.07 -4.33
C PRO A 132 -10.50 -2.17 -4.53
N VAL A 133 -10.91 -3.44 -4.47
CA VAL A 133 -10.01 -4.60 -4.63
C VAL A 133 -9.40 -4.73 -6.03
N ASP A 134 -10.00 -4.11 -7.04
CA ASP A 134 -9.58 -4.23 -8.44
C ASP A 134 -8.46 -3.23 -8.79
N PHE A 135 -8.28 -2.16 -8.00
CA PHE A 135 -7.29 -1.11 -8.27
C PHE A 135 -6.41 -0.73 -7.07
N GLU A 136 -6.69 -1.26 -5.87
CA GLU A 136 -5.83 -1.07 -4.70
C GLU A 136 -4.48 -1.77 -4.89
N PRO A 137 -3.34 -1.04 -4.84
CA PRO A 137 -2.03 -1.62 -5.13
C PRO A 137 -1.74 -2.83 -4.23
N THR A 138 -1.55 -3.98 -4.86
CA THR A 138 -1.43 -5.27 -4.15
C THR A 138 -0.60 -6.24 -4.96
N MET A 139 0.49 -6.75 -4.37
CA MET A 139 1.21 -7.90 -4.89
C MET A 139 0.39 -9.17 -4.68
N GLN A 140 0.35 -10.06 -5.66
CA GLN A 140 -0.23 -11.40 -5.49
C GLN A 140 0.88 -12.42 -5.64
N SER A 141 0.98 -13.40 -4.74
CA SER A 141 2.03 -14.43 -4.84
C SER A 141 1.69 -15.53 -5.84
N ARG A 142 0.41 -15.88 -6.00
CA ARG A 142 -0.05 -16.99 -6.83
C ARG A 142 -1.21 -16.53 -7.69
N TYR A 143 -1.23 -16.99 -8.93
CA TYR A 143 -2.29 -16.69 -9.89
C TYR A 143 -3.63 -17.23 -9.39
N ILE A 144 -4.61 -16.35 -9.20
CA ILE A 144 -6.00 -16.72 -8.85
C ILE A 144 -6.98 -16.27 -9.94
N LYS A 145 -6.58 -15.40 -10.87
CA LYS A 145 -7.39 -15.00 -12.02
C LYS A 145 -6.56 -14.23 -13.05
N GLU A 146 -7.03 -14.24 -14.29
CA GLU A 146 -6.60 -13.48 -15.47
C GLU A 146 -6.42 -11.97 -15.19
N SER A 147 -5.26 -11.59 -14.65
CA SER A 147 -4.75 -10.24 -14.83
C SER A 147 -3.50 -10.34 -15.70
N ASP A 148 -3.69 -10.28 -17.02
CA ASP A 148 -2.60 -10.04 -17.98
C ASP A 148 -2.18 -8.57 -17.87
N LEU A 149 -1.63 -8.18 -16.72
CA LEU A 149 -0.86 -6.95 -16.64
C LEU A 149 0.44 -7.21 -17.40
N SER A 150 0.67 -6.42 -18.46
CA SER A 150 1.84 -6.58 -19.35
C SER A 150 3.20 -6.47 -18.66
N HIS A 151 3.22 -6.08 -17.38
CA HIS A 151 4.42 -5.86 -16.56
C HIS A 151 4.57 -6.88 -15.43
N ASP A 152 3.66 -7.85 -15.33
CA ASP A 152 3.80 -8.97 -14.39
C ASP A 152 4.80 -10.01 -14.96
N VAL A 153 5.78 -10.40 -14.16
CA VAL A 153 6.74 -11.48 -14.51
C VAL A 153 6.39 -12.72 -13.72
N TRP A 154 5.95 -13.77 -14.43
CA TRP A 154 5.54 -15.03 -13.83
C TRP A 154 6.63 -16.10 -13.95
N GLU A 155 6.75 -16.95 -12.93
CA GLU A 155 7.48 -18.21 -13.00
C GLU A 155 6.50 -19.38 -12.94
N THR A 156 6.57 -20.25 -13.94
CA THR A 156 5.69 -21.41 -14.06
C THR A 156 6.33 -22.63 -13.39
N TYR A 157 5.62 -23.20 -12.43
CA TYR A 157 5.93 -24.49 -11.82
C TYR A 157 4.93 -25.56 -12.27
N SER A 158 5.27 -26.83 -12.08
CA SER A 158 4.37 -27.96 -12.37
C SER A 158 3.04 -27.92 -11.58
N TRP A 159 3.00 -27.18 -10.48
CA TRP A 159 1.84 -27.05 -9.58
C TRP A 159 1.13 -25.67 -9.68
N GLY A 160 1.62 -24.77 -10.53
CA GLY A 160 1.00 -23.46 -10.77
C GLY A 160 1.99 -22.34 -11.07
N GLU A 161 1.47 -21.13 -11.25
CA GLU A 161 2.25 -19.94 -11.57
C GLU A 161 2.43 -19.04 -10.36
N PHE A 162 3.63 -18.52 -10.23
CA PHE A 162 4.06 -17.66 -9.13
C PHE A 162 4.53 -16.32 -9.66
N LEU A 163 4.03 -15.23 -9.11
CA LEU A 163 4.39 -13.89 -9.57
C LEU A 163 5.72 -13.47 -8.94
N ARG A 164 6.71 -13.19 -9.77
CA ARG A 164 8.05 -12.75 -9.35
C ARG A 164 8.17 -11.26 -9.20
N SER A 165 7.59 -10.51 -10.13
CA SER A 165 7.56 -9.07 -10.05
C SER A 165 6.27 -8.50 -10.60
N ARG A 166 5.79 -7.44 -9.98
CA ARG A 166 4.68 -6.62 -10.46
C ARG A 166 5.10 -5.17 -10.54
N GLU A 167 4.77 -4.52 -11.65
CA GLU A 167 4.79 -3.06 -11.76
C GLU A 167 3.38 -2.55 -12.06
N GLU A 168 2.89 -1.61 -11.27
CA GLU A 168 1.59 -1.00 -11.46
C GLU A 168 1.60 0.51 -11.26
N THR A 169 0.67 1.21 -11.92
CA THR A 169 0.46 2.64 -11.77
C THR A 169 -0.82 2.90 -10.99
N PHE A 170 -0.72 3.71 -9.94
CA PHE A 170 -1.83 4.09 -9.08
C PHE A 170 -2.14 5.59 -9.20
N LEU A 171 -3.37 5.92 -9.57
CA LEU A 171 -3.84 7.31 -9.67
C LEU A 171 -4.43 7.74 -8.33
N ALA A 172 -3.72 8.59 -7.61
CA ALA A 172 -4.13 9.02 -6.27
C ALA A 172 -4.62 10.47 -6.28
N MET A 173 -5.78 10.71 -5.67
CA MET A 173 -6.18 12.05 -5.24
C MET A 173 -5.67 12.29 -3.83
N THR A 174 -5.43 13.55 -3.46
CA THR A 174 -5.16 13.91 -2.07
C THR A 174 -6.43 13.83 -1.23
N ILE A 175 -6.28 13.45 0.04
CA ILE A 175 -7.32 13.38 1.06
C ILE A 175 -6.84 14.05 2.35
N SER A 176 -7.76 14.46 3.22
CA SER A 176 -7.37 15.03 4.52
C SER A 176 -6.76 13.95 5.43
N SER A 177 -5.60 14.25 6.04
CA SER A 177 -4.97 13.38 7.04
C SER A 177 -5.83 13.15 8.29
N SER A 178 -6.82 14.01 8.54
CA SER A 178 -7.83 13.81 9.59
C SER A 178 -8.58 12.47 9.46
N ARG A 179 -8.70 11.92 8.24
CA ARG A 179 -9.32 10.61 7.98
C ARG A 179 -8.65 9.47 8.75
N LEU A 180 -7.35 9.58 9.04
CA LEU A 180 -6.62 8.56 9.81
C LEU A 180 -7.12 8.40 11.26
N ASN A 181 -7.78 9.43 11.78
CA ASN A 181 -8.32 9.51 13.13
C ASN A 181 -9.84 9.56 13.18
N HIS A 182 -10.51 9.63 12.03
CA HIS A 182 -11.94 9.85 12.00
C HIS A 182 -12.70 8.54 12.27
N PRO A 183 -13.69 8.50 13.18
CA PRO A 183 -14.38 7.28 13.58
C PRO A 183 -14.94 6.44 12.42
N ALA A 184 -15.38 7.08 11.34
CA ALA A 184 -15.88 6.40 10.13
C ALA A 184 -14.82 5.54 9.41
N PHE A 185 -13.55 5.87 9.56
CA PHE A 185 -12.43 5.21 8.88
C PHE A 185 -11.56 4.37 9.83
N ILE A 186 -11.74 4.50 11.14
CA ILE A 186 -11.02 3.69 12.13
C ILE A 186 -11.39 2.20 11.95
N ARG A 187 -10.55 1.46 11.22
CA ARG A 187 -10.67 0.00 11.07
C ARG A 187 -10.06 -0.71 12.27
N GLY A 188 -10.72 -0.63 13.43
CA GLY A 188 -10.27 -1.31 14.64
C GLY A 188 -8.91 -0.84 15.16
N ASN A 189 -8.62 0.46 15.04
CA ASN A 189 -7.35 1.09 15.43
C ASN A 189 -6.12 0.47 14.73
N ARG A 190 -6.26 0.22 13.42
CA ARG A 190 -5.20 -0.33 12.56
C ARG A 190 -4.58 0.71 11.61
N LEU A 191 -5.03 1.96 11.62
CA LEU A 191 -4.42 3.01 10.81
C LEU A 191 -3.20 3.62 11.53
N PRO A 192 -2.11 3.92 10.80
CA PRO A 192 -0.97 4.63 11.36
C PRO A 192 -1.36 6.07 11.73
N GLN A 193 -0.67 6.61 12.74
CA GLN A 193 -0.94 7.94 13.27
C GLN A 193 0.14 8.95 12.85
N THR A 194 -0.23 10.21 12.67
CA THR A 194 0.66 11.24 12.09
C THR A 194 1.90 11.52 12.95
N ASP A 195 1.84 11.26 14.25
CA ASP A 195 2.97 11.33 15.20
C ASP A 195 3.95 10.15 15.06
N GLN A 196 3.55 9.07 14.37
CA GLN A 196 4.38 7.91 14.04
C GLN A 196 5.05 8.02 12.67
N ALA A 197 4.83 9.12 11.95
CA ALA A 197 5.35 9.29 10.60
C ALA A 197 6.89 9.39 10.59
N ILE A 198 7.51 8.72 9.62
CA ILE A 198 8.93 8.91 9.32
C ILE A 198 9.10 10.31 8.73
N ILE A 199 9.88 11.16 9.38
CA ILE A 199 10.12 12.52 8.89
C ILE A 199 11.30 12.51 7.93
N ILE A 200 11.07 12.88 6.68
CA ILE A 200 12.12 13.07 5.69
C ILE A 200 12.60 14.51 5.77
N SER A 201 13.89 14.70 6.02
CA SER A 201 14.53 16.01 5.99
C SER A 201 14.83 16.41 4.55
N SER A 202 14.80 17.72 4.28
CA SER A 202 15.19 18.35 3.01
C SER A 202 16.68 18.22 2.74
#